data_AF-A0A9E5LG47-F1
#
_entry.id   AF-A0A9E5LG47-F1
#
_cell.length_a   1.000
_cell.length_b   1.000
_cell.length_c   1.000
_cell.angle_alpha   90.00
_cell.angle_beta   90.00
_cell.angle_gamma   90.00
#
_symmetry.space_group_name_H-M   'P 1'
#
loop_
_entity.id
_entity.type
_entity.pdbx_description
1 polymer ?
#
loop_
_entity_poly.entity_id
_entity_poly.type
_entity_poly.pdbx_seq_one_letter_code
_entity_poly.pdbx_strand_id
1 'polypeptide(L)'
;MARAFVCPGQGAQSIGMGKDLAEAYPAAMDIFNEVDEALGEKLSDLIWAGDIETLTLTQNAQPALMATSMAAFRALEAEGIGITDAAMVAGHSLGEYSALAMAGAISVADTARLLRLRGEAMQAAVPVGVGAMAALLGLDFDAVQSVAAEAAAGEVCQAANDNDPGQVVVSGHKAAVERAVDLAKERGAKRAVLLPVSAPFHCELMAPAADKMKEALAAVNIHAPAVPMVSNVRAAGVSDPDEIRELLVQQVTGSVRWRESVMWMA
;
A
#
# COMPACT_ATOMS: atom_id res chain seq x y z
N MET A 1 -9.32 -19.19 -18.23
CA MET A 1 -8.12 -18.83 -17.42
C MET A 1 -8.58 -17.85 -16.38
N ALA A 2 -8.32 -18.10 -15.10
CA ALA A 2 -8.67 -17.16 -14.03
C ALA A 2 -7.78 -15.90 -14.17
N ARG A 3 -8.33 -14.72 -13.88
CA ARG A 3 -7.61 -13.44 -13.90
C ARG A 3 -7.58 -12.87 -12.49
N ALA A 4 -6.51 -12.17 -12.14
CA ALA A 4 -6.46 -11.34 -10.93
C ALA A 4 -6.26 -9.89 -11.34
N PHE A 5 -6.98 -8.96 -10.68
CA PHE A 5 -6.70 -7.54 -10.81
C PHE A 5 -5.85 -7.09 -9.64
N VAL A 6 -4.74 -6.40 -9.93
CA VAL A 6 -3.76 -5.99 -8.94
C VAL A 6 -3.55 -4.48 -8.95
N CYS A 7 -3.58 -3.88 -7.77
CA CYS A 7 -3.38 -2.44 -7.60
C CYS A 7 -1.97 -2.13 -7.05
N PRO A 8 -1.27 -1.13 -7.60
CA PRO A 8 0.07 -0.77 -7.13
C PRO A 8 0.06 -0.09 -5.76
N GLY A 9 1.23 -0.11 -5.11
CA GLY A 9 1.51 0.61 -3.87
C GLY A 9 2.21 1.96 -4.10
N GLN A 10 2.63 2.59 -3.00
CA GLN A 10 3.34 3.87 -3.03
C GLN A 10 4.70 3.72 -3.72
N GLY A 11 5.10 4.74 -4.47
CA GLY A 11 6.30 4.74 -5.33
C GLY A 11 5.98 4.60 -6.82
N ALA A 12 4.75 4.24 -7.17
CA ALA A 12 4.29 4.16 -8.57
C ALA A 12 3.73 5.48 -9.12
N GLN A 13 3.59 6.52 -8.28
CA GLN A 13 2.99 7.79 -8.68
C GLN A 13 3.88 8.59 -9.64
N SER A 14 3.26 9.26 -10.61
CA SER A 14 3.91 10.19 -11.52
C SER A 14 2.97 11.34 -11.85
N ILE A 15 3.52 12.52 -12.11
CA ILE A 15 2.72 13.65 -12.61
C ILE A 15 2.09 13.29 -13.96
N GLY A 16 0.80 13.62 -14.11
CA GLY A 16 0.02 13.31 -15.30
C GLY A 16 -0.61 11.91 -15.30
N MET A 17 -0.38 11.08 -14.28
CA MET A 17 -0.96 9.73 -14.25
C MET A 17 -2.50 9.78 -14.32
N GLY A 18 -3.09 8.86 -15.08
CA GLY A 18 -4.54 8.75 -15.24
C GLY A 18 -5.22 9.87 -16.05
N LYS A 19 -4.49 10.90 -16.50
CA LYS A 19 -5.06 12.01 -17.28
C LYS A 19 -5.67 11.55 -18.60
N ASP A 20 -4.93 10.78 -19.38
CA ASP A 20 -5.40 10.27 -20.67
C ASP A 20 -6.66 9.39 -20.50
N LEU A 21 -6.74 8.63 -19.40
CA LEU A 21 -7.93 7.84 -19.06
C LEU A 21 -9.12 8.74 -18.73
N ALA A 22 -8.91 9.77 -17.91
CA ALA A 22 -9.97 10.73 -17.55
C ALA A 22 -10.47 11.51 -18.77
N GLU A 23 -9.59 11.87 -19.70
CA GLU A 23 -9.97 12.57 -20.94
C GLU A 23 -10.71 11.65 -21.93
N ALA A 24 -10.35 10.36 -21.99
CA ALA A 24 -10.96 9.40 -22.90
C ALA A 24 -12.28 8.79 -22.38
N TYR A 25 -12.40 8.59 -21.06
CA TYR A 25 -13.52 7.86 -20.45
C TYR A 25 -14.23 8.72 -19.38
N PRO A 26 -15.51 9.12 -19.59
CA PRO A 26 -16.26 9.89 -18.60
C PRO A 26 -16.31 9.23 -17.22
N ALA A 27 -16.49 7.90 -17.17
CA ALA A 27 -16.50 7.15 -15.91
C ALA A 27 -15.15 7.19 -15.17
N ALA A 28 -14.04 7.37 -15.88
CA ALA A 28 -12.73 7.57 -15.26
C ALA A 28 -12.57 8.99 -14.71
N MET A 29 -13.08 10.01 -15.43
CA MET A 29 -13.14 11.39 -14.92
C MET A 29 -13.98 11.50 -13.65
N ASP A 30 -15.11 10.79 -13.59
CA ASP A 30 -15.99 10.78 -12.43
C ASP A 30 -15.30 10.29 -11.15
N ILE A 31 -14.33 9.36 -11.25
CA ILE A 31 -13.52 8.92 -10.11
C ILE A 31 -12.69 10.08 -9.54
N PHE A 32 -12.02 10.86 -10.39
CA PHE A 32 -11.24 12.00 -9.91
C PHE A 32 -12.15 13.07 -9.28
N ASN A 33 -13.32 13.32 -9.86
CA ASN A 33 -14.31 14.23 -9.29
C ASN A 33 -14.83 13.75 -7.92
N GLU A 34 -15.16 12.47 -7.78
CA GLU A 34 -15.63 11.88 -6.52
C GLU A 34 -14.55 11.96 -5.43
N VAL A 35 -13.30 11.68 -5.79
CA VAL A 35 -12.16 11.78 -4.86
C VAL A 35 -11.93 13.23 -4.43
N ASP A 36 -11.96 14.19 -5.36
CA ASP A 36 -11.84 15.61 -5.04
C ASP A 36 -12.96 16.08 -4.10
N GLU A 37 -14.21 15.69 -4.37
CA GLU A 37 -15.36 16.00 -3.51
C GLU A 37 -15.21 15.37 -2.12
N ALA A 38 -14.80 14.11 -2.05
CA ALA A 38 -14.64 13.38 -0.80
C ALA A 38 -13.56 13.98 0.12
N LEU A 39 -12.50 14.55 -0.47
CA LEU A 39 -11.41 15.21 0.24
C LEU A 39 -11.63 16.71 0.44
N GLY A 40 -12.57 17.32 -0.30
CA GLY A 40 -12.82 18.76 -0.26
C GLY A 40 -11.71 19.61 -0.90
N GLU A 41 -10.89 19.01 -1.76
CA GLU A 41 -9.77 19.66 -2.45
C GLU A 41 -9.57 19.10 -3.86
N LYS A 42 -8.87 19.83 -4.73
CA LYS A 42 -8.52 19.39 -6.08
C LYS A 42 -7.25 18.55 -6.06
N LEU A 43 -7.34 17.32 -5.56
CA LEU A 43 -6.23 16.36 -5.63
C LEU A 43 -5.88 16.05 -7.09
N SER A 44 -6.88 16.03 -7.99
CA SER A 44 -6.68 15.87 -9.43
C SER A 44 -5.71 16.89 -10.04
N ASP A 45 -5.78 18.17 -9.63
CA ASP A 45 -4.86 19.22 -10.08
C ASP A 45 -3.41 18.90 -9.68
N LEU A 46 -3.20 18.40 -8.44
CA LEU A 46 -1.88 17.94 -7.97
C LEU A 46 -1.41 16.72 -8.78
N ILE A 47 -2.29 15.75 -9.05
CA ILE A 47 -1.95 14.55 -9.82
C ILE A 47 -1.49 14.92 -11.24
N TRP A 48 -2.16 15.85 -11.92
CA TRP A 48 -1.91 16.12 -13.33
C TRP A 48 -0.90 17.22 -13.60
N ALA A 49 -0.84 18.24 -12.75
CA ALA A 49 -0.08 19.46 -13.03
C ALA A 49 0.77 19.96 -11.85
N GLY A 50 0.68 19.31 -10.68
CA GLY A 50 1.48 19.68 -9.52
C GLY A 50 2.93 19.23 -9.60
N ASP A 51 3.65 19.37 -8.48
CA ASP A 51 5.03 18.93 -8.37
C ASP A 51 5.14 17.53 -7.74
N ILE A 52 6.17 16.79 -8.16
CA ILE A 52 6.36 15.40 -7.74
C ILE A 52 6.70 15.27 -6.26
N GLU A 53 7.32 16.28 -5.64
CA GLU A 53 7.70 16.26 -4.23
C GLU A 53 6.45 16.30 -3.35
N THR A 54 5.51 17.21 -3.66
CA THR A 54 4.21 17.32 -3.01
C THR A 54 3.34 16.09 -3.27
N LEU A 55 3.27 15.59 -4.51
CA LEU A 55 2.50 14.38 -4.81
C LEU A 55 3.04 13.15 -4.07
N THR A 56 4.37 13.07 -3.87
CA THR A 56 5.03 11.94 -3.19
C THR A 56 4.86 11.97 -1.67
N LEU A 57 4.39 13.08 -1.08
CA LEU A 57 3.98 13.08 0.32
C LEU A 57 2.91 12.00 0.53
N THR A 58 3.15 11.12 1.51
CA THR A 58 2.33 9.91 1.77
C THR A 58 0.83 10.22 1.83
N GLN A 59 0.44 11.33 2.45
CA GLN A 59 -0.95 11.80 2.53
C GLN A 59 -1.61 12.05 1.15
N ASN A 60 -0.84 12.48 0.15
CA ASN A 60 -1.31 12.75 -1.21
C ASN A 60 -1.17 11.50 -2.09
N ALA A 61 -0.03 10.81 -2.00
CA ALA A 61 0.29 9.66 -2.84
C ALA A 61 -0.74 8.53 -2.70
N GLN A 62 -1.20 8.25 -1.48
CA GLN A 62 -2.14 7.16 -1.24
C GLN A 62 -3.50 7.36 -1.93
N PRO A 63 -4.26 8.44 -1.65
CA PRO A 63 -5.53 8.67 -2.36
C PRO A 63 -5.31 8.90 -3.87
N ALA A 64 -4.19 9.49 -4.29
CA ALA A 64 -3.90 9.71 -5.71
C ALA A 64 -3.72 8.39 -6.49
N LEU A 65 -2.97 7.44 -5.93
CA LEU A 65 -2.78 6.12 -6.55
C LEU A 65 -4.07 5.31 -6.57
N MET A 66 -4.90 5.45 -5.54
CA MET A 66 -6.24 4.84 -5.53
C MET A 66 -7.14 5.43 -6.62
N ALA A 67 -7.19 6.76 -6.75
CA ALA A 67 -7.96 7.44 -7.79
C ALA A 67 -7.53 6.97 -9.20
N THR A 68 -6.23 6.92 -9.48
CA THR A 68 -5.70 6.44 -10.76
C THR A 68 -6.03 4.97 -11.01
N SER A 69 -5.94 4.12 -9.98
CA SER A 69 -6.27 2.68 -10.11
C SER A 69 -7.75 2.47 -10.41
N MET A 70 -8.62 3.22 -9.73
CA MET A 70 -10.07 3.18 -9.95
C MET A 70 -10.45 3.79 -11.31
N ALA A 71 -9.79 4.85 -11.75
CA ALA A 71 -9.99 5.43 -13.07
C ALA A 71 -9.63 4.43 -14.20
N ALA A 72 -8.52 3.71 -14.06
CA ALA A 72 -8.16 2.63 -14.98
C ALA A 72 -9.19 1.50 -14.97
N PHE A 73 -9.71 1.13 -13.79
CA PHE A 73 -10.77 0.14 -13.68
C PHE A 73 -12.08 0.58 -14.34
N ARG A 74 -12.52 1.83 -14.14
CA ARG A 74 -13.72 2.37 -14.80
C ARG A 74 -13.57 2.44 -16.32
N ALA A 75 -12.38 2.73 -16.83
CA ALA A 75 -12.09 2.63 -18.25
C ALA A 75 -12.20 1.18 -18.76
N LEU A 76 -11.67 0.19 -18.02
CA LEU A 76 -11.83 -1.23 -18.36
C LEU A 76 -13.30 -1.67 -18.35
N GLU A 77 -14.09 -1.21 -17.38
CA GLU A 77 -15.53 -1.50 -17.32
C GLU A 77 -16.27 -0.94 -18.54
N ALA A 78 -15.89 0.25 -19.01
CA ALA A 78 -16.45 0.83 -20.23
C ALA A 78 -16.12 0.00 -21.50
N GLU A 79 -15.00 -0.74 -21.48
CA GLU A 79 -14.61 -1.70 -22.53
C GLU A 79 -15.21 -3.11 -22.32
N GLY A 80 -16.09 -3.28 -21.33
CA GLY A 80 -16.80 -4.53 -21.05
C GLY A 80 -16.03 -5.54 -20.20
N ILE A 81 -14.95 -5.12 -19.52
CA ILE A 81 -14.22 -5.93 -18.55
C ILE A 81 -14.56 -5.45 -17.14
N GLY A 82 -15.40 -6.20 -16.44
CA GLY A 82 -15.89 -5.88 -15.10
C GLY A 82 -15.19 -6.63 -13.97
N ILE A 83 -15.56 -6.32 -12.73
CA ILE A 83 -15.00 -6.99 -11.54
C ILE A 83 -15.22 -8.50 -11.58
N THR A 84 -16.34 -8.97 -12.13
CA THR A 84 -16.66 -10.40 -12.25
C THR A 84 -15.82 -11.15 -13.29
N ASP A 85 -15.02 -10.44 -14.10
CA ASP A 85 -14.03 -11.05 -14.99
C ASP A 85 -12.73 -11.40 -14.26
N ALA A 86 -12.55 -10.93 -13.02
CA ALA A 86 -11.51 -11.35 -12.12
C ALA A 86 -12.02 -12.48 -11.20
N ALA A 87 -11.14 -13.42 -10.86
CA ALA A 87 -11.40 -14.41 -9.82
C ALA A 87 -11.09 -13.87 -8.42
N MET A 88 -10.31 -12.80 -8.33
CA MET A 88 -9.81 -12.17 -7.11
C MET A 88 -9.18 -10.82 -7.41
N VAL A 89 -9.05 -10.01 -6.37
CA VAL A 89 -8.30 -8.75 -6.39
C VAL A 89 -7.19 -8.77 -5.35
N ALA A 90 -6.12 -8.03 -5.59
CA ALA A 90 -5.08 -7.79 -4.61
C ALA A 90 -4.50 -6.39 -4.78
N GLY A 91 -3.74 -5.92 -3.81
CA GLY A 91 -2.91 -4.76 -4.06
C GLY A 91 -1.80 -4.63 -3.04
N HIS A 92 -0.75 -3.89 -3.40
CA HIS A 92 0.44 -3.77 -2.57
C HIS A 92 0.27 -2.62 -1.57
N SER A 93 0.23 -2.93 -0.26
CA SER A 93 0.03 -1.96 0.82
C SER A 93 -1.24 -1.11 0.63
N LEU A 94 -1.11 0.16 0.24
CA LEU A 94 -2.26 1.02 -0.07
C LEU A 94 -3.13 0.42 -1.19
N GLY A 95 -2.54 -0.33 -2.11
CA GLY A 95 -3.26 -0.95 -3.22
C GLY A 95 -4.34 -1.92 -2.74
N GLU A 96 -4.23 -2.47 -1.53
CA GLU A 96 -5.27 -3.31 -0.92
C GLU A 96 -6.58 -2.54 -0.75
N TYR A 97 -6.51 -1.24 -0.41
CA TYR A 97 -7.67 -0.35 -0.33
C TYR A 97 -8.27 -0.09 -1.73
N SER A 98 -7.43 0.14 -2.74
CA SER A 98 -7.87 0.27 -4.13
C SER A 98 -8.55 -1.00 -4.64
N ALA A 99 -8.02 -2.17 -4.28
CA ALA A 99 -8.60 -3.47 -4.61
C ALA A 99 -9.98 -3.68 -3.94
N LEU A 100 -10.12 -3.28 -2.68
CA LEU A 100 -11.41 -3.33 -1.98
C LEU A 100 -12.43 -2.36 -2.58
N ALA A 101 -12.02 -1.16 -2.99
CA ALA A 101 -12.89 -0.22 -3.70
C ALA A 101 -13.31 -0.77 -5.07
N MET A 102 -12.38 -1.35 -5.82
CA MET A 102 -12.63 -2.03 -7.10
C MET A 102 -13.63 -3.18 -6.95
N ALA A 103 -13.53 -3.94 -5.85
CA ALA A 103 -14.43 -5.05 -5.55
C ALA A 103 -15.76 -4.62 -4.89
N GLY A 104 -15.99 -3.32 -4.71
CA GLY A 104 -17.21 -2.77 -4.11
C GLY A 104 -17.35 -2.99 -2.60
N ALA A 105 -16.27 -3.38 -1.91
CA ALA A 105 -16.29 -3.57 -0.45
C ALA A 105 -16.29 -2.25 0.32
N ILE A 106 -15.62 -1.22 -0.21
CA ILE A 106 -15.56 0.12 0.37
C ILE A 106 -15.90 1.13 -0.74
N SER A 107 -16.67 2.18 -0.42
CA SER A 107 -16.96 3.24 -1.40
C SER A 107 -15.69 3.98 -1.83
N VAL A 108 -15.67 4.59 -3.02
CA VAL A 108 -14.50 5.37 -3.48
C VAL A 108 -14.27 6.57 -2.56
N ALA A 109 -15.34 7.29 -2.20
CA ALA A 109 -15.27 8.40 -1.25
C ALA A 109 -14.70 8.01 0.13
N ASP A 110 -15.16 6.91 0.74
CA ASP A 110 -14.63 6.47 2.04
C ASP A 110 -13.19 5.96 1.90
N THR A 111 -12.86 5.29 0.79
CA THR A 111 -11.49 4.85 0.51
C THR A 111 -10.55 6.04 0.38
N ALA A 112 -10.95 7.12 -0.28
CA ALA A 112 -10.16 8.34 -0.40
C ALA A 112 -9.87 8.95 0.98
N ARG A 113 -10.90 9.09 1.82
CA ARG A 113 -10.76 9.64 3.19
C ARG A 113 -9.89 8.74 4.08
N LEU A 114 -10.09 7.43 4.01
CA LEU A 114 -9.28 6.45 4.73
C LEU A 114 -7.81 6.55 4.32
N LEU A 115 -7.52 6.65 3.02
CA LEU A 115 -6.15 6.71 2.52
C LEU A 115 -5.47 8.06 2.81
N ARG A 116 -6.21 9.16 2.77
CA ARG A 116 -5.74 10.47 3.25
C ARG A 116 -5.32 10.38 4.72
N LEU A 117 -6.22 9.89 5.58
CA LEU A 117 -5.95 9.69 7.01
C LEU A 117 -4.79 8.72 7.24
N ARG A 118 -4.76 7.59 6.54
CA ARG A 118 -3.70 6.58 6.64
C ARG A 118 -2.35 7.19 6.32
N GLY A 119 -2.26 7.95 5.23
CA GLY A 119 -1.04 8.62 4.82
C GLY A 119 -0.55 9.64 5.86
N GLU A 120 -1.44 10.45 6.41
CA GLU A 120 -1.13 11.40 7.50
C GLU A 120 -0.69 10.68 8.79
N ALA A 121 -1.44 9.64 9.19
CA ALA A 121 -1.21 8.88 10.40
C ALA A 121 0.14 8.15 10.37
N MET A 122 0.45 7.46 9.28
CA MET A 122 1.73 6.75 9.10
C MET A 122 2.91 7.73 9.05
N GLN A 123 2.73 8.91 8.43
CA GLN A 123 3.76 9.93 8.37
C GLN A 123 4.06 10.55 9.75
N ALA A 124 3.03 10.68 10.59
CA ALA A 124 3.12 11.29 11.92
C ALA A 124 3.40 10.29 13.06
N ALA A 125 3.44 8.98 12.77
CA ALA A 125 3.56 7.94 13.79
C ALA A 125 4.88 8.01 14.59
N VAL A 126 5.97 8.46 13.95
CA VAL A 126 7.25 8.74 14.61
C VAL A 126 7.80 10.10 14.20
N PRO A 127 8.59 10.78 15.06
CA PRO A 127 9.25 12.02 14.68
C PRO A 127 10.16 11.83 13.45
N VAL A 128 10.26 12.88 12.63
CA VAL A 128 11.10 12.88 11.42
C VAL A 128 12.53 12.47 11.76
N GLY A 129 13.07 11.50 11.02
CA GLY A 129 14.44 11.01 11.17
C GLY A 129 14.62 9.88 12.21
N VAL A 130 13.59 9.54 12.99
CA VAL A 130 13.65 8.43 13.95
C VAL A 130 13.61 7.07 13.25
N GLY A 131 12.81 6.94 12.20
CA GLY A 131 12.66 5.71 11.44
C GLY A 131 13.30 5.73 10.07
N ALA A 132 13.50 4.55 9.49
CA ALA A 132 13.95 4.37 8.12
C ALA A 132 13.38 3.08 7.51
N MET A 133 13.57 2.93 6.21
CA MET A 133 13.38 1.67 5.49
C MET A 133 14.58 1.39 4.58
N ALA A 134 14.89 0.12 4.34
CA ALA A 134 15.94 -0.29 3.42
C ALA A 134 15.52 -1.49 2.58
N ALA A 135 15.84 -1.47 1.28
CA ALA A 135 15.69 -2.62 0.40
C ALA A 135 16.96 -3.48 0.43
N LEU A 136 16.80 -4.77 0.71
CA LEU A 136 17.83 -5.79 0.72
C LEU A 136 17.61 -6.72 -0.47
N LEU A 137 18.56 -6.71 -1.41
CA LEU A 137 18.49 -7.47 -2.65
C LEU A 137 19.45 -8.66 -2.63
N GLY A 138 18.98 -9.82 -3.07
CA GLY A 138 19.74 -11.06 -3.15
C GLY A 138 19.69 -11.94 -1.90
N LEU A 139 18.83 -11.61 -0.93
CA LEU A 139 18.52 -12.44 0.24
C LEU A 139 17.03 -12.76 0.23
N ASP A 140 16.67 -13.96 0.69
CA ASP A 140 15.28 -14.37 0.87
C ASP A 140 14.70 -13.81 2.18
N PHE A 141 13.40 -14.02 2.38
CA PHE A 141 12.66 -13.48 3.52
C PHE A 141 13.20 -13.98 4.87
N ASP A 142 13.48 -15.27 5.01
CA ASP A 142 13.97 -15.87 6.26
C ASP A 142 15.37 -15.35 6.63
N ALA A 143 16.26 -15.20 5.64
CA ALA A 143 17.57 -14.59 5.84
C ALA A 143 17.43 -13.13 6.29
N VAL A 144 16.52 -12.37 5.70
CA VAL A 144 16.28 -10.97 6.07
C VAL A 144 15.62 -10.83 7.44
N GLN A 145 14.72 -11.73 7.83
CA GLN A 145 14.19 -11.79 9.19
C GLN A 145 15.31 -12.00 10.21
N SER A 146 16.25 -12.90 9.91
CA SER A 146 17.42 -13.15 10.76
C SER A 146 18.32 -11.91 10.86
N VAL A 147 18.57 -11.23 9.74
CA VAL A 147 19.32 -9.96 9.69
C VAL A 147 18.62 -8.88 10.52
N ALA A 148 17.31 -8.72 10.39
CA ALA A 148 16.55 -7.72 11.13
C ALA A 148 16.56 -7.98 12.64
N ALA A 149 16.41 -9.25 13.05
CA ALA A 149 16.48 -9.65 14.46
C ALA A 149 17.87 -9.39 15.08
N GLU A 150 18.95 -9.67 14.34
CA GLU A 150 20.32 -9.37 14.77
C GLU A 150 20.57 -7.85 14.82
N ALA A 151 20.10 -7.11 13.82
CA ALA A 151 20.24 -5.67 13.72
C ALA A 151 19.44 -4.89 14.79
N ALA A 152 18.34 -5.47 15.29
CA ALA A 152 17.45 -4.85 16.26
C ALA A 152 18.21 -4.29 17.47
N ALA A 153 19.02 -5.12 18.14
CA ALA A 153 19.87 -4.70 19.28
C ALA A 153 19.15 -3.82 20.34
N GLY A 154 17.89 -4.14 20.65
CA GLY A 154 17.04 -3.39 21.59
C GLY A 154 16.18 -2.30 20.95
N GLU A 155 16.34 -2.05 19.65
CA GLU A 155 15.49 -1.19 18.82
C GLU A 155 14.61 -2.04 17.88
N VAL A 156 13.52 -1.46 17.36
CA VAL A 156 12.71 -2.09 16.30
C VAL A 156 13.48 -2.15 14.98
N CYS A 157 13.57 -3.36 14.39
CA CYS A 157 13.92 -3.62 12.99
C CYS A 157 13.18 -4.88 12.54
N GLN A 158 12.36 -4.79 11.50
CA GLN A 158 11.48 -5.87 11.05
C GLN A 158 11.50 -5.98 9.52
N ALA A 159 11.31 -7.19 9.00
CA ALA A 159 11.07 -7.42 7.57
C ALA A 159 9.67 -6.92 7.21
N ALA A 160 9.61 -5.78 6.54
CA ALA A 160 8.41 -5.01 6.26
C ALA A 160 7.70 -5.46 4.96
N ASN A 161 8.45 -5.80 3.91
CA ASN A 161 7.85 -6.26 2.66
C ASN A 161 8.61 -7.47 2.10
N ASP A 162 7.90 -8.57 1.83
CA ASP A 162 8.36 -9.71 1.02
C ASP A 162 7.86 -9.52 -0.41
N ASN A 163 8.66 -8.88 -1.27
CA ASN A 163 8.20 -8.45 -2.60
C ASN A 163 8.47 -9.49 -3.69
N ASP A 164 9.62 -10.15 -3.62
CA ASP A 164 10.13 -11.10 -4.61
C ASP A 164 11.12 -12.04 -3.89
N PRO A 165 11.39 -13.27 -4.38
CA PRO A 165 12.31 -14.21 -3.73
C PRO A 165 13.68 -13.65 -3.33
N GLY A 166 14.15 -12.59 -3.99
CA GLY A 166 15.39 -11.91 -3.64
C GLY A 166 15.23 -10.42 -3.31
N GLN A 167 14.03 -9.92 -3.03
CA GLN A 167 13.80 -8.51 -2.71
C GLN A 167 12.91 -8.38 -1.48
N VAL A 168 13.54 -8.02 -0.37
CA VAL A 168 12.86 -7.81 0.91
C VAL A 168 13.19 -6.41 1.40
N VAL A 169 12.20 -5.74 1.99
CA VAL A 169 12.39 -4.43 2.63
C VAL A 169 12.37 -4.62 4.13
N VAL A 170 13.32 -3.99 4.84
CA VAL A 170 13.29 -3.87 6.30
C VAL A 170 12.87 -2.45 6.70
N SER A 171 12.20 -2.31 7.84
CA SER A 171 11.88 -1.02 8.44
C SER A 171 11.99 -1.05 9.96
N GLY A 172 12.14 0.12 10.57
CA GLY A 172 12.29 0.25 12.01
C GLY A 172 13.01 1.54 12.40
N HIS A 173 13.66 1.54 13.56
CA HIS A 173 14.53 2.65 13.97
C HIS A 173 15.68 2.79 12.98
N LYS A 174 16.02 4.04 12.66
CA LYS A 174 17.02 4.36 11.65
C LYS A 174 18.36 3.66 11.89
N ALA A 175 18.88 3.71 13.12
CA ALA A 175 20.15 3.07 13.46
C ALA A 175 20.08 1.54 13.30
N ALA A 176 18.96 0.90 13.64
CA ALA A 176 18.77 -0.53 13.45
C ALA A 176 18.68 -0.92 11.97
N VAL A 177 18.00 -0.12 11.15
CA VAL A 177 17.94 -0.32 9.70
C VAL A 177 19.32 -0.14 9.05
N GLU A 178 20.11 0.84 9.50
CA GLU A 178 21.49 1.03 9.03
C GLU A 178 22.37 -0.19 9.37
N ARG A 179 22.25 -0.73 10.59
CA ARG A 179 22.92 -1.99 10.97
C ARG A 179 22.47 -3.16 10.09
N ALA A 180 21.16 -3.27 9.81
CA ALA A 180 20.62 -4.32 8.95
C ALA A 180 21.19 -4.23 7.52
N VAL A 181 21.40 -3.02 7.00
CA VAL A 181 22.03 -2.80 5.68
C VAL A 181 23.46 -3.36 5.65
N ASP A 182 24.24 -3.16 6.71
CA ASP A 182 25.62 -3.65 6.76
C ASP A 182 25.68 -5.16 6.99
N LEU A 183 24.89 -5.69 7.93
CA LEU A 183 24.75 -7.13 8.15
C LEU A 183 24.27 -7.87 6.89
N ALA A 184 23.33 -7.29 6.12
CA ALA A 184 22.87 -7.89 4.88
C ALA A 184 24.02 -8.05 3.86
N LYS A 185 24.92 -7.07 3.74
CA LYS A 185 26.09 -7.17 2.85
C LYS A 185 27.03 -8.29 3.31
N GLU A 186 27.26 -8.42 4.62
CA GLU A 186 28.07 -9.50 5.19
C GLU A 186 27.45 -10.89 4.93
N ARG A 187 26.12 -10.96 4.90
CA ARG A 187 25.33 -12.16 4.58
C ARG A 187 25.22 -12.45 3.06
N GLY A 188 25.85 -11.65 2.21
CA GLY A 188 25.90 -11.87 0.77
C GLY A 188 24.79 -11.19 -0.04
N ALA A 189 24.11 -10.17 0.52
CA ALA A 189 23.21 -9.35 -0.27
C ALA A 189 23.95 -8.72 -1.46
N LYS A 190 23.35 -8.83 -2.65
CA LYS A 190 23.86 -8.19 -3.88
C LYS A 190 23.85 -6.66 -3.75
N ARG A 191 22.85 -6.13 -3.04
CA ARG A 191 22.70 -4.69 -2.79
C ARG A 191 21.88 -4.49 -1.52
N ALA A 192 22.20 -3.47 -0.73
CA ALA A 192 21.41 -3.04 0.42
C ALA A 192 21.38 -1.50 0.42
N VAL A 193 20.19 -0.91 0.37
CA VAL A 193 20.02 0.54 0.13
C VAL A 193 18.91 1.11 0.99
N LEU A 194 19.19 2.23 1.66
CA LEU A 194 18.16 3.04 2.31
C LEU A 194 17.18 3.60 1.27
N LEU A 195 15.89 3.47 1.56
CA LEU A 195 14.84 4.04 0.72
C LEU A 195 14.64 5.52 1.07
N PRO A 196 14.32 6.38 0.07
CA PRO A 196 14.08 7.81 0.30
C PRO A 196 12.69 8.04 0.90
N VAL A 197 12.46 7.49 2.09
CA VAL A 197 11.23 7.60 2.87
C VAL A 197 11.54 8.11 4.27
N SER A 198 10.61 8.85 4.86
CA SER A 198 10.80 9.54 6.14
C SER A 198 10.18 8.82 7.33
N ALA A 199 9.48 7.70 7.10
CA ALA A 199 8.80 6.92 8.13
C ALA A 199 9.04 5.40 7.95
N PRO A 200 9.06 4.62 9.04
CA PRO A 200 9.34 3.19 9.02
C PRO A 200 8.05 2.39 8.84
N PHE A 201 7.48 2.39 7.64
CA PHE A 201 6.20 1.73 7.37
C PHE A 201 6.27 0.22 7.60
N HIS A 202 5.13 -0.40 7.96
CA HIS A 202 5.00 -1.86 8.10
C HIS A 202 5.93 -2.47 9.16
N CYS A 203 6.09 -1.77 10.30
CA CYS A 203 6.68 -2.32 11.51
C CYS A 203 5.95 -1.82 12.76
N GLU A 204 6.32 -2.35 13.93
CA GLU A 204 5.75 -2.02 15.24
C GLU A 204 5.72 -0.51 15.55
N LEU A 205 6.66 0.28 15.02
CA LEU A 205 6.67 1.73 15.18
C LEU A 205 5.45 2.45 14.58
N MET A 206 4.69 1.77 13.72
CA MET A 206 3.45 2.28 13.15
C MET A 206 2.22 2.05 14.03
N ALA A 207 2.37 1.51 15.26
CA ALA A 207 1.25 1.30 16.17
C ALA A 207 0.35 2.53 16.37
N PRO A 208 0.87 3.78 16.53
CA PRO A 208 0.02 4.96 16.63
C PRO A 208 -0.82 5.23 15.36
N ALA A 209 -0.31 4.84 14.19
CA ALA A 209 -1.08 4.93 12.95
C ALA A 209 -2.14 3.82 12.85
N ALA A 210 -1.83 2.62 13.33
CA ALA A 210 -2.79 1.52 13.39
C ALA A 210 -3.99 1.85 14.29
N ASP A 211 -3.76 2.52 15.43
CA ASP A 211 -4.83 2.98 16.32
C ASP A 211 -5.78 3.97 15.61
N LYS A 212 -5.23 4.97 14.92
CA LYS A 212 -6.01 5.91 14.10
C LYS A 212 -6.81 5.21 13.00
N MET A 213 -6.19 4.23 12.33
CA MET A 213 -6.87 3.46 11.31
C MET A 213 -7.98 2.57 11.88
N LYS A 214 -7.79 2.00 13.07
CA LYS A 214 -8.82 1.23 13.76
C LYS A 214 -10.06 2.06 14.06
N GLU A 215 -9.87 3.28 14.57
CA GLU A 215 -10.96 4.22 14.83
C GLU A 215 -11.71 4.60 13.55
N ALA A 216 -10.98 4.98 12.50
CA ALA A 216 -11.59 5.40 11.24
C ALA A 216 -12.29 4.24 10.50
N LEU A 217 -11.65 3.07 10.47
CA LEU A 217 -12.26 1.89 9.88
C LEU A 217 -13.55 1.52 10.62
N ALA A 218 -13.64 1.65 11.94
CA ALA A 218 -14.88 1.37 12.68
C ALA A 218 -16.08 2.23 12.23
N ALA A 219 -15.84 3.40 11.65
CA ALA A 219 -16.88 4.29 11.12
C ALA A 219 -17.26 4.00 9.66
N VAL A 220 -16.51 3.15 8.95
CA VAL A 220 -16.74 2.82 7.54
C VAL A 220 -17.53 1.52 7.42
N ASN A 221 -18.56 1.54 6.57
CA ASN A 221 -19.28 0.32 6.23
C ASN A 221 -18.46 -0.49 5.21
N ILE A 222 -18.04 -1.70 5.61
CA ILE A 222 -17.32 -2.61 4.72
C ILE A 222 -18.32 -3.69 4.30
N HIS A 223 -18.49 -3.86 3.00
CA HIS A 223 -19.31 -4.90 2.41
C HIS A 223 -18.46 -6.10 2.02
N ALA A 224 -19.10 -7.26 1.83
CA ALA A 224 -18.43 -8.40 1.24
C ALA A 224 -18.02 -8.04 -0.20
N PRO A 225 -16.74 -8.21 -0.59
CA PRO A 225 -16.29 -7.86 -1.92
C PRO A 225 -16.91 -8.80 -2.96
N ALA A 226 -17.15 -8.30 -4.18
CA ALA A 226 -17.72 -9.09 -5.28
C ALA A 226 -16.87 -10.31 -5.66
N VAL A 227 -15.55 -10.23 -5.42
CA VAL A 227 -14.58 -11.32 -5.56
C VAL A 227 -13.60 -11.26 -4.37
N PRO A 228 -13.01 -12.38 -3.92
CA PRO A 228 -12.10 -12.37 -2.78
C PRO A 228 -10.93 -11.38 -2.95
N MET A 229 -10.58 -10.70 -1.86
CA MET A 229 -9.39 -9.84 -1.79
C MET A 229 -8.25 -10.66 -1.18
N VAL A 230 -7.06 -10.65 -1.79
CA VAL A 230 -5.88 -11.35 -1.26
C VAL A 230 -5.14 -10.46 -0.28
N SER A 231 -5.16 -10.84 1.01
CA SER A 231 -4.63 -10.01 2.09
C SER A 231 -3.11 -10.00 2.08
N ASN A 232 -2.52 -8.83 2.28
CA ASN A 232 -1.09 -8.61 2.47
C ASN A 232 -0.55 -9.30 3.73
N VAL A 233 -1.37 -9.38 4.79
CA VAL A 233 -1.00 -9.96 6.08
C VAL A 233 -1.12 -11.50 6.04
N ARG A 234 -2.19 -12.02 5.42
CA ARG A 234 -2.43 -13.48 5.37
C ARG A 234 -1.81 -14.18 4.17
N ALA A 235 -1.59 -13.46 3.07
CA ALA A 235 -1.28 -14.02 1.74
C ALA A 235 -2.33 -15.05 1.28
N ALA A 236 -3.61 -14.75 1.51
CA ALA A 236 -4.74 -15.59 1.17
C ALA A 236 -5.99 -14.74 0.86
N GLY A 237 -6.93 -15.29 0.10
CA GLY A 237 -8.21 -14.66 -0.20
C GLY A 237 -9.12 -14.54 1.02
N VAL A 238 -9.72 -13.37 1.19
CA VAL A 238 -10.63 -13.00 2.27
C VAL A 238 -11.87 -12.30 1.69
N SER A 239 -13.03 -12.63 2.22
CA SER A 239 -14.32 -12.03 1.82
C SER A 239 -15.18 -11.60 3.00
N ASP A 240 -14.82 -11.98 4.22
CA ASP A 240 -15.55 -11.58 5.42
C ASP A 240 -15.23 -10.10 5.77
N PRO A 241 -16.23 -9.21 5.87
CA PRO A 241 -15.98 -7.79 6.10
C PRO A 241 -15.32 -7.46 7.44
N ASP A 242 -15.61 -8.23 8.49
CA ASP A 242 -15.03 -8.01 9.81
C ASP A 242 -13.56 -8.45 9.82
N GLU A 243 -13.26 -9.60 9.20
CA GLU A 243 -11.88 -10.04 8.98
C GLU A 243 -11.09 -9.03 8.13
N ILE A 244 -11.66 -8.52 7.04
CA ILE A 244 -11.03 -7.47 6.21
C ILE A 244 -10.69 -6.25 7.07
N ARG A 245 -11.63 -5.79 7.91
CA ARG A 245 -11.42 -4.65 8.81
C ARG A 245 -10.23 -4.85 9.74
N GLU A 246 -10.16 -6.01 10.38
CA GLU A 246 -9.08 -6.37 11.29
C GLU A 246 -7.73 -6.44 10.56
N LEU A 247 -7.70 -7.04 9.38
CA LEU A 247 -6.50 -7.18 8.58
C LEU A 247 -5.97 -5.83 8.08
N LEU A 248 -6.84 -4.90 7.70
CA LEU A 248 -6.43 -3.55 7.28
C LEU A 248 -5.74 -2.77 8.42
N VAL A 249 -6.16 -2.98 9.67
CA VAL A 249 -5.47 -2.41 10.85
C VAL A 249 -4.12 -3.11 11.05
N GLN A 250 -4.10 -4.44 11.03
CA GLN A 250 -2.86 -5.23 11.20
C GLN A 250 -1.83 -4.93 10.11
N GLN A 251 -2.26 -4.63 8.89
CA GLN A 251 -1.42 -4.30 7.75
C GLN A 251 -0.50 -3.10 8.01
N VAL A 252 -0.92 -2.15 8.84
CA VAL A 252 -0.16 -0.92 9.13
C VAL A 252 1.16 -1.23 9.86
N THR A 253 1.14 -2.22 10.76
CA THR A 253 2.31 -2.66 11.54
C THR A 253 2.91 -3.98 11.07
N GLY A 254 2.17 -4.77 10.30
CA GLY A 254 2.56 -6.08 9.82
C GLY A 254 3.27 -6.04 8.46
N SER A 255 3.91 -7.17 8.11
CA SER A 255 4.60 -7.33 6.83
C SER A 255 3.62 -7.42 5.66
N VAL A 256 3.99 -6.81 4.53
CA VAL A 256 3.32 -7.02 3.24
C VAL A 256 3.93 -8.27 2.59
N ARG A 257 3.20 -9.39 2.61
CA ARG A 257 3.63 -10.70 2.09
C ARG A 257 3.32 -10.84 0.59
N TRP A 258 3.78 -9.88 -0.22
CA TRP A 258 3.37 -9.75 -1.62
C TRP A 258 3.78 -10.95 -2.48
N ARG A 259 5.00 -11.48 -2.31
CA ARG A 259 5.47 -12.69 -3.00
C ARG A 259 4.52 -13.86 -2.76
N GLU A 260 4.14 -14.10 -1.51
CA GLU A 260 3.21 -15.17 -1.15
C GLU A 260 1.80 -14.89 -1.70
N SER A 261 1.33 -13.64 -1.68
CA SER A 261 0.06 -13.26 -2.31
C SER A 261 0.03 -13.56 -3.81
N VAL A 262 1.13 -13.27 -4.53
CA VAL A 262 1.25 -13.60 -5.96
C VAL A 262 1.27 -15.12 -6.18
N MET A 263 1.98 -15.87 -5.33
CA MET A 263 1.98 -17.34 -5.39
C MET A 263 0.60 -17.94 -5.12
N TRP A 264 -0.19 -17.34 -4.23
CA TRP A 264 -1.55 -17.78 -3.92
C TRP A 264 -2.52 -17.54 -5.09
N MET A 265 -2.34 -16.45 -5.85
CA MET A 265 -3.18 -16.12 -7.01
C MET A 265 -2.87 -16.93 -8.28
N ALA A 266 -1.69 -17.57 -8.35
CA ALA A 266 -1.18 -18.28 -9.53
C ALA A 266 -1.77 -19.70 -9.67
#